data_AF-A0A259RJ27-F1
#
_entry.id   AF-A0A259RJ27-F1
#
_cell.length_a   1.000
_cell.length_b   1.000
_cell.length_c   1.000
_cell.angle_alpha   90.00
_cell.angle_beta   90.00
_cell.angle_gamma   90.00
#
_symmetry.space_group_name_H-M   'P 1'
#
loop_
_entity.id
_entity.type
_entity.pdbx_description
1 polymer ?
#
loop_
_entity_poly.entity_id
_entity_poly.type
_entity_poly.pdbx_seq_one_letter_code
_entity_poly.pdbx_strand_id
1 'polypeptide(L)'
;TAGERSTFRELLKISGIGPRIALAVLSGLSVSEIAQAVTQQDAVRFTRVPGIGKKTAERLLLELKGKLGADLGGTATAAAGSASDVLQALIALGYSEREAAAAAKALPEGCSVDDGIRQALKSLAR
;
A
#
# COMPACT_ATOMS: atom_id res chain seq x y z
N THR A 1 -12.70 -4.56 6.55
CA THR A 1 -12.51 -5.20 5.22
C THR A 1 -11.40 -6.25 5.29
N ALA A 2 -11.12 -6.99 4.21
CA ALA A 2 -10.06 -8.02 4.21
C ALA A 2 -8.64 -7.43 4.32
N GLY A 3 -8.39 -6.30 3.64
CA GLY A 3 -7.11 -5.58 3.71
C GLY A 3 -6.77 -5.11 5.12
N GLU A 4 -7.71 -4.47 5.83
CA GLU A 4 -7.52 -4.03 7.21
C GLU A 4 -7.14 -5.17 8.17
N ARG A 5 -7.73 -6.37 7.99
CA ARG A 5 -7.42 -7.54 8.81
C ARG A 5 -6.00 -8.05 8.57
N SER A 6 -5.51 -7.99 7.34
CA SER A 6 -4.13 -8.37 7.00
C SER A 6 -3.16 -7.37 7.63
N THR A 7 -3.38 -6.07 7.42
CA THR A 7 -2.56 -4.99 8.01
C THR A 7 -2.54 -5.06 9.53
N PHE A 8 -3.67 -5.33 10.17
CA PHE A 8 -3.75 -5.51 11.62
C PHE A 8 -2.83 -6.64 12.11
N ARG A 9 -2.83 -7.79 11.42
CA ARG A 9 -1.96 -8.92 11.75
C ARG A 9 -0.48 -8.59 11.55
N GLU A 10 -0.14 -7.84 10.51
CA GLU A 10 1.23 -7.38 10.29
C GLU A 10 1.70 -6.42 11.39
N LEU A 11 0.85 -5.47 11.80
CA LEU A 11 1.15 -4.55 12.89
C LEU A 11 1.38 -5.29 14.21
N LEU A 12 0.61 -6.35 14.50
CA LEU A 12 0.78 -7.17 15.71
C LEU A 12 2.11 -7.94 15.77
N LYS A 13 2.74 -8.21 14.62
CA LYS A 13 4.05 -8.90 14.59
C LYS A 13 5.19 -7.97 15.05
N ILE A 14 4.96 -6.65 15.07
CA ILE A 14 5.96 -5.65 15.43
C ILE A 14 6.06 -5.59 16.95
N SER A 15 7.25 -5.82 17.48
CA SER A 15 7.43 -5.83 18.93
C SER A 15 7.28 -4.42 19.52
N GLY A 16 6.41 -4.32 20.54
CA GLY A 16 5.96 -3.05 21.12
C GLY A 16 4.62 -2.55 20.59
N ILE A 17 4.02 -3.24 19.61
CA ILE A 17 2.68 -2.93 19.11
C ILE A 17 1.70 -4.01 19.56
N GLY A 18 0.83 -3.63 20.50
CA GLY A 18 -0.27 -4.48 20.94
C GLY A 18 -1.55 -4.25 20.15
N PRO A 19 -2.60 -5.08 20.38
CA PRO A 19 -3.89 -4.98 19.68
C PRO A 19 -4.54 -3.59 19.78
N ARG A 20 -4.40 -2.94 20.94
CA ARG A 20 -4.92 -1.59 21.17
C ARG A 20 -4.26 -0.54 20.29
N ILE A 21 -2.94 -0.63 20.12
CA ILE A 21 -2.17 0.32 19.30
C ILE A 21 -2.45 0.04 17.82
N ALA A 22 -2.45 -1.23 17.40
CA ALA A 22 -2.74 -1.60 16.01
C ALA A 22 -4.15 -1.15 15.57
N LEU A 23 -5.16 -1.26 16.45
CA LEU A 23 -6.49 -0.71 16.18
C LEU A 23 -6.47 0.82 16.09
N ALA A 24 -5.76 1.50 16.99
CA ALA A 24 -5.64 2.97 16.96
C ALA A 24 -4.98 3.47 15.67
N VAL A 25 -3.97 2.74 15.16
CA VAL A 25 -3.35 3.03 13.85
C VAL A 25 -4.37 2.89 12.73
N LEU A 26 -5.08 1.76 12.63
CA LEU A 26 -6.09 1.54 11.59
C LEU A 26 -7.31 2.46 11.71
N SER A 27 -7.56 3.02 12.89
CA SER A 27 -8.62 4.01 13.11
C SER A 27 -8.19 5.42 12.70
N GLY A 28 -6.89 5.72 12.74
CA GLY A 28 -6.33 7.04 12.41
C GLY A 28 -5.73 7.13 11.00
N LEU A 29 -5.37 6.01 10.39
CA LEU A 29 -4.75 5.91 9.06
C LEU A 29 -5.37 4.74 8.31
N SER A 30 -5.71 4.99 7.05
CA SER A 30 -6.10 3.92 6.12
C SER A 30 -4.91 3.05 5.75
N VAL A 31 -5.18 1.84 5.24
CA VAL A 31 -4.14 0.89 4.81
C VAL A 31 -3.21 1.50 3.76
N SER A 32 -3.76 2.30 2.83
CA SER A 32 -3.01 3.02 1.81
C SER A 32 -2.10 4.11 2.40
N GLU A 33 -2.60 4.87 3.38
CA GLU A 33 -1.80 5.88 4.08
C GLU A 33 -0.67 5.28 4.90
N ILE A 34 -0.90 4.12 5.53
CA ILE A 34 0.14 3.36 6.24
C ILE A 34 1.21 2.93 5.24
N ALA A 35 0.82 2.38 4.09
CA ALA A 35 1.76 1.99 3.04
C ALA A 35 2.58 3.18 2.53
N GLN A 36 1.93 4.31 2.23
CA GLN A 36 2.60 5.53 1.80
C GLN A 36 3.56 6.07 2.87
N ALA A 37 3.15 6.10 4.14
CA ALA A 37 4.00 6.54 5.24
C ALA A 37 5.24 5.65 5.38
N VAL A 38 5.11 4.34 5.15
CA VAL A 38 6.22 3.40 5.13
C VAL A 38 7.16 3.65 3.95
N THR A 39 6.63 3.82 2.74
CA THR A 39 7.42 4.10 1.54
C THR A 39 8.19 5.42 1.65
N GLN A 40 7.56 6.47 2.19
CA GLN A 40 8.15 7.80 2.37
C GLN A 40 9.01 7.91 3.63
N GLN A 41 9.08 6.84 4.44
CA GLN A 41 9.76 6.83 5.74
C GLN A 41 9.28 7.94 6.68
N ASP A 42 7.99 8.29 6.60
CA ASP A 42 7.36 9.34 7.40
C ASP A 42 6.96 8.81 8.77
N ALA A 43 7.88 8.90 9.73
CA ALA A 43 7.67 8.47 11.11
C ALA A 43 6.64 9.37 11.83
N VAL A 44 6.51 10.62 11.39
CA VAL A 44 5.69 11.63 12.06
C VAL A 44 4.22 11.23 12.02
N ARG A 45 3.76 10.67 10.90
CA ARG A 45 2.39 10.14 10.77
C ARG A 45 2.04 9.11 11.82
N PHE A 46 2.97 8.20 12.15
CA PHE A 46 2.75 7.19 13.18
C PHE A 46 2.80 7.75 14.59
N THR A 47 3.63 8.76 14.85
CA THR A 47 3.71 9.39 16.19
C THR A 47 2.44 10.16 16.60
N ARG A 48 1.55 10.47 15.66
CA ARG A 48 0.24 11.09 15.95
C ARG A 48 -0.72 10.12 16.65
N VAL A 49 -0.46 8.82 16.57
CA VAL A 49 -1.29 7.80 17.20
C VAL A 49 -0.93 7.71 18.69
N PRO A 50 -1.91 7.83 19.60
CA PRO A 50 -1.65 7.77 21.03
C PRO A 50 -1.04 6.41 21.43
N GLY A 51 0.13 6.46 22.07
CA GLY A 51 0.89 5.27 22.46
C GLY A 51 2.01 4.88 21.48
N ILE A 52 2.20 5.60 20.37
CA ILE A 52 3.35 5.44 19.48
C ILE A 52 4.36 6.56 19.72
N GLY A 53 5.50 6.22 20.34
CA GLY A 53 6.64 7.13 20.46
C GLY A 53 7.53 7.11 19.22
N LYS A 54 8.48 8.06 19.14
CA LYS A 54 9.46 8.18 18.04
C LYS A 54 10.19 6.86 17.74
N LYS A 55 10.69 6.19 18.78
CA LYS A 55 11.42 4.91 18.66
C LYS A 55 10.54 3.79 18.13
N THR A 56 9.27 3.74 18.55
CA THR A 56 8.30 2.75 18.08
C THR A 56 7.89 3.04 16.63
N ALA A 57 7.71 4.31 16.26
CA ALA A 57 7.41 4.72 14.89
C ALA A 57 8.55 4.37 13.91
N GLU A 58 9.80 4.66 14.28
CA GLU A 58 10.98 4.30 13.49
C GLU A 58 11.13 2.78 13.33
N ARG A 59 10.88 2.03 14.40
CA ARG A 59 10.88 0.56 14.35
C ARG A 59 9.76 0.02 13.46
N LEU A 60 8.56 0.56 13.59
CA LEU A 60 7.42 0.19 12.76
C LEU A 60 7.74 0.42 11.29
N LEU A 61 8.30 1.58 10.93
CA LEU A 61 8.72 1.86 9.57
C LEU A 61 9.73 0.84 9.05
N LEU A 62 10.75 0.49 9.84
CA LEU A 62 11.79 -0.45 9.43
C LEU A 62 11.23 -1.86 9.21
N GLU A 63 10.44 -2.36 10.14
CA GLU A 63 9.86 -3.71 10.05
C GLU A 63 8.78 -3.81 8.96
N LEU A 64 8.02 -2.75 8.74
CA LEU A 64 7.02 -2.67 7.67
C LEU A 64 7.65 -2.48 6.30
N LYS A 65 8.73 -1.71 6.16
CA LYS A 65 9.44 -1.51 4.88
C LYS A 65 9.95 -2.84 4.29
N GLY A 66 10.34 -3.79 5.13
CA GLY A 66 10.77 -5.13 4.71
C GLY A 66 9.63 -6.09 4.33
N LYS A 67 8.38 -5.78 4.68
CA LYS A 67 7.22 -6.69 4.54
C LYS A 67 6.15 -6.18 3.57
N LEU A 68 5.95 -4.86 3.50
CA LEU A 68 4.97 -4.24 2.60
C LEU A 68 5.35 -4.29 1.12
N GLY A 69 6.62 -4.52 0.80
CA GLY A 69 7.07 -4.70 -0.59
C GLY A 69 6.59 -6.00 -1.24
N ALA A 70 6.08 -6.97 -0.47
CA ALA A 70 5.70 -8.29 -0.98
C ALA A 70 4.23 -8.68 -0.76
N ASP A 71 3.55 -8.15 0.28
CA ASP A 71 2.28 -8.73 0.75
C ASP A 71 1.08 -7.75 0.81
N LEU A 72 1.28 -6.45 0.56
CA LEU A 72 0.22 -5.44 0.64
C LEU A 72 -0.28 -4.92 -0.72
N GLY A 73 -0.01 -5.64 -1.81
CA GLY A 73 -0.55 -5.40 -3.15
C GLY A 73 -2.06 -5.69 -3.31
N GLY A 74 -2.86 -5.53 -2.25
CA GLY A 74 -4.27 -5.88 -2.25
C GLY A 74 -5.15 -4.86 -1.52
N THR A 75 -5.94 -4.14 -2.30
CA THR A 75 -7.13 -3.34 -1.96
C THR A 75 -6.94 -1.87 -1.52
N ALA A 76 -6.83 -1.04 -2.57
CA ALA A 76 -7.34 0.31 -2.79
C ALA A 76 -8.42 0.88 -1.84
N THR A 77 -8.24 2.16 -1.50
CA THR A 77 -9.10 3.35 -1.81
C THR A 77 -8.57 4.54 -0.97
N ALA A 78 -8.45 5.79 -1.40
CA ALA A 78 -8.76 6.51 -2.64
C ALA A 78 -7.82 7.73 -2.76
N ALA A 79 -7.74 8.30 -3.97
CA ALA A 79 -7.17 9.61 -4.30
C ALA A 79 -5.64 9.77 -4.35
N ALA A 80 -4.95 8.88 -5.08
CA ALA A 80 -3.76 9.24 -5.88
C ALA A 80 -3.37 8.09 -6.83
N GLY A 81 -3.98 8.08 -8.02
CA GLY A 81 -3.43 7.43 -9.21
C GLY A 81 -3.89 6.00 -9.49
N SER A 82 -5.02 5.85 -10.19
CA SER A 82 -5.44 4.58 -10.81
C SER A 82 -4.31 3.91 -11.62
N ALA A 83 -3.40 4.71 -12.20
CA ALA A 83 -2.25 4.23 -12.95
C ALA A 83 -1.24 3.44 -12.10
N SER A 84 -0.99 3.85 -10.85
CA SER A 84 -0.05 3.15 -9.97
C SER A 84 -0.58 1.79 -9.54
N ASP A 85 -1.89 1.71 -9.25
CA ASP A 85 -2.55 0.44 -8.91
C ASP A 85 -2.57 -0.52 -10.10
N VAL A 86 -2.82 -0.02 -11.31
CA VAL A 86 -2.75 -0.83 -12.54
C VAL A 86 -1.32 -1.31 -12.80
N LEU A 87 -0.31 -0.45 -12.62
CA LEU A 87 1.09 -0.82 -12.77
C LEU A 87 1.46 -1.98 -11.83
N GLN A 88 1.11 -1.88 -10.55
CA GLN A 88 1.39 -2.94 -9.58
C GLN A 88 0.66 -4.24 -9.89
N ALA A 89 -0.59 -4.17 -10.35
CA ALA A 89 -1.35 -5.34 -10.79
C ALA A 89 -0.70 -6.05 -12.00
N LEU A 90 -0.17 -5.29 -12.96
CA LEU A 90 0.54 -5.84 -14.11
C LEU A 90 1.86 -6.51 -13.72
N ILE A 91 2.62 -5.92 -12.79
CA ILE A 91 3.84 -6.54 -12.25
C ILE A 91 3.50 -7.86 -11.54
N ALA A 92 2.42 -7.88 -10.74
CA ALA A 92 1.96 -9.10 -10.06
C ALA A 92 1.52 -10.21 -11.03
N LEU A 93 1.05 -9.85 -12.23
CA LEU A 93 0.74 -10.78 -13.32
C LEU A 93 1.98 -11.30 -14.05
N GLY A 94 3.17 -10.80 -13.72
CA GLY A 94 4.45 -11.26 -14.27
C GLY A 94 5.00 -10.38 -15.41
N TYR A 95 4.40 -9.21 -15.67
CA TYR A 95 4.94 -8.26 -16.66
C TYR A 95 6.12 -7.47 -16.09
N SER A 96 7.05 -7.07 -16.94
CA SER A 96 8.19 -6.27 -16.50
C SER A 96 7.77 -4.85 -16.09
N GLU A 97 8.51 -4.23 -15.17
CA GLU A 97 8.20 -2.88 -14.68
C GLU A 97 8.13 -1.84 -15.81
N ARG A 98 8.95 -2.00 -16.85
CA ARG A 98 8.92 -1.12 -18.04
C ARG A 98 7.63 -1.27 -18.83
N GLU A 99 7.16 -2.50 -19.05
CA GLU A 99 5.94 -2.78 -19.79
C GLU A 99 4.70 -2.33 -19.00
N ALA A 100 4.69 -2.64 -17.69
CA ALA A 100 3.63 -2.22 -16.78
C ALA A 100 3.51 -0.69 -16.70
N ALA A 101 4.63 0.02 -16.62
CA ALA A 101 4.65 1.48 -16.59
C ALA A 101 4.19 2.10 -17.92
N ALA A 102 4.60 1.54 -19.06
CA ALA A 102 4.17 2.01 -20.37
C ALA A 102 2.65 1.84 -20.56
N ALA A 103 2.11 0.68 -20.18
CA ALA A 103 0.69 0.39 -20.27
C ALA A 103 -0.14 1.24 -19.30
N ALA A 104 0.32 1.45 -18.06
CA ALA A 104 -0.34 2.31 -17.08
C ALA A 104 -0.36 3.79 -17.50
N LYS A 105 0.70 4.26 -18.19
CA LYS A 105 0.78 5.63 -18.72
C LYS A 105 -0.11 5.87 -19.93
N ALA A 106 -0.45 4.81 -20.67
CA ALA A 106 -1.37 4.88 -21.81
C ALA A 106 -2.85 4.92 -21.39
N LEU A 107 -3.17 4.87 -20.09
CA LEU A 107 -4.53 4.87 -19.58
C LEU A 107 -5.13 6.29 -19.50
N PRO A 108 -6.43 6.46 -19.78
CA PRO A 108 -7.13 7.72 -19.59
C PRO A 108 -7.20 8.12 -18.11
N GLU A 109 -7.10 9.43 -17.85
CA GLU A 109 -7.25 10.01 -16.51
C GLU A 109 -8.72 9.88 -16.05
N GLY A 110 -8.97 9.12 -14.98
CA GLY A 110 -10.32 8.87 -14.45
C GLY A 110 -10.86 7.44 -14.68
N CYS A 111 -10.08 6.55 -15.28
CA CYS A 111 -10.46 5.13 -15.37
C CYS A 111 -10.43 4.45 -13.99
N SER A 112 -11.41 3.57 -13.75
CA SER A 112 -11.41 2.64 -12.62
C SER A 112 -10.26 1.63 -12.77
N VAL A 113 -9.73 1.13 -11.65
CA VAL A 113 -8.62 0.17 -11.64
C VAL A 113 -8.95 -1.09 -12.44
N ASP A 114 -10.18 -1.60 -12.35
CA ASP A 114 -10.62 -2.79 -13.11
C ASP A 114 -10.59 -2.57 -14.62
N ASP A 115 -11.09 -1.40 -15.04
CA ASP A 115 -11.12 -1.01 -16.46
C ASP A 115 -9.71 -0.74 -16.98
N GLY A 116 -8.88 -0.10 -16.16
CA GLY A 116 -7.47 0.16 -16.44
C GLY A 116 -6.65 -1.11 -16.62
N ILE A 117 -6.85 -2.14 -15.78
CA ILE A 117 -6.17 -3.44 -15.93
C ILE A 117 -6.58 -4.10 -17.24
N ARG A 118 -7.88 -4.15 -17.55
CA ARG A 118 -8.38 -4.72 -18.82
C ARG A 118 -7.78 -4.03 -20.03
N GLN A 119 -7.74 -2.70 -20.01
CA GLN A 119 -7.26 -1.91 -21.13
C GLN A 119 -5.74 -1.99 -21.29
N ALA A 120 -5.00 -2.02 -20.19
CA ALA A 120 -3.56 -2.23 -20.18
C ALA A 120 -3.18 -3.61 -20.73
N LEU A 121 -3.85 -4.69 -20.28
CA LEU A 121 -3.62 -6.04 -20.81
C LEU A 121 -3.92 -6.13 -22.31
N LYS A 122 -4.96 -5.43 -22.78
CA LYS A 122 -5.28 -5.35 -24.21
C LYS A 122 -4.21 -4.63 -25.03
N SER A 123 -3.51 -3.65 -24.45
CA SER A 123 -2.39 -2.97 -25.10
C SER A 123 -1.10 -3.80 -25.15
N LEU A 124 -0.87 -4.64 -24.14
CA LEU A 124 0.32 -5.50 -24.02
C LEU A 124 0.20 -6.82 -24.80
N ALA A 125 -1.02 -7.28 -25.07
CA ALA A 125 -1.28 -8.48 -25.87
C ALA A 125 -1.22 -8.25 -27.39
N ARG A 126 -0.69 -7.10 -27.82
CA ARG A 126 -0.59 -6.71 -29.23
C ARG A 126 0.81 -6.93 -29.80
#